data_AF-A0A8R7PZF0-F1
#
_entry.id   AF-A0A8R7PZF0-F1
#
_cell.length_a   1.000
_cell.length_b   1.000
_cell.length_c   1.000
_cell.angle_alpha   90.00
_cell.angle_beta   90.00
_cell.angle_gamma   90.00
#
_symmetry.space_group_name_H-M   'P 1'
#
loop_
_entity.id
_entity.type
_entity.pdbx_description
1 polymer ?
#
loop_
_entity_poly.entity_id
_entity_poly.type
_entity_poly.pdbx_seq_one_letter_code
_entity_poly.pdbx_strand_id
1 'polypeptide(L)' 'MVKKNPCGHDCSSTRRKKKMKNATKFWICDEVKDWLIEDATLGAKALRKKIKEHHKVDIHYKRVYMGQLMAN' A
#
# COMPACT_ATOMS: atom_id res chain seq x y z
N MET A 1 5.83 25.80 -32.69
CA MET A 1 6.94 25.85 -31.70
C MET A 1 6.38 25.66 -30.31
N VAL A 2 6.63 24.53 -29.65
CA VAL A 2 6.19 24.30 -28.26
C VAL A 2 7.10 25.06 -27.31
N LYS A 3 6.54 26.02 -26.57
CA LYS A 3 7.25 26.82 -25.57
C LYS A 3 7.43 25.97 -24.31
N LYS A 4 8.64 25.45 -24.09
CA LYS A 4 8.99 24.73 -22.86
C LYS A 4 9.17 25.74 -21.73
N ASN A 5 8.49 25.47 -20.62
CA ASN A 5 8.62 26.23 -19.38
C ASN A 5 10.06 26.15 -18.84
N PRO A 6 10.75 27.28 -18.61
CA PRO A 6 12.18 27.32 -18.29
C PRO A 6 12.52 26.92 -16.85
N CYS A 7 11.54 26.83 -15.94
CA CYS A 7 11.80 26.31 -14.60
C CYS A 7 11.64 24.78 -14.58
N GLY A 8 12.77 24.09 -14.38
CA GLY A 8 12.81 22.66 -14.09
C GLY A 8 12.09 22.41 -12.78
N HIS A 9 10.83 21.99 -12.88
CA HIS A 9 10.10 21.53 -11.72
C HIS A 9 10.71 20.20 -11.28
N ASP A 10 11.36 20.18 -10.11
CA ASP A 10 11.58 18.93 -9.37
C ASP A 10 10.22 18.49 -8.82
N CYS A 11 9.41 17.93 -9.71
CA CYS A 11 8.16 17.30 -9.37
C CYS A 11 8.54 16.05 -8.60
N SER A 12 8.74 16.18 -7.29
CA SER A 12 9.11 15.09 -6.40
C SER A 12 7.98 14.07 -6.43
N SER A 13 8.03 13.19 -7.43
CA SER A 13 6.97 12.25 -7.75
C SER A 13 6.81 11.35 -6.54
N THR A 14 5.76 11.62 -5.76
CA THR A 14 5.46 10.88 -4.52
C THR A 14 5.31 9.38 -4.80
N ARG A 15 5.01 9.01 -6.04
CA ARG A 15 4.98 7.64 -6.58
C ARG A 15 6.28 6.85 -6.35
N ARG A 16 7.44 7.50 -6.19
CA ARG A 16 8.74 6.83 -5.96
C ARG A 16 9.19 6.76 -4.50
N LYS A 17 8.37 7.15 -3.52
CA LYS A 17 8.72 6.89 -2.11
C LYS A 17 8.43 5.43 -1.77
N LYS A 18 9.49 4.60 -1.72
CA LYS A 18 9.47 3.18 -1.31
C LYS A 18 8.76 2.95 0.04
N LYS A 19 8.73 3.98 0.89
CA LYS A 19 7.84 4.09 2.05
C LYS A 19 6.62 4.92 1.66
N MET A 20 5.50 4.26 1.37
CA MET A 20 4.21 4.93 1.28
C MET A 20 3.90 5.58 2.64
N LYS A 21 3.78 6.92 2.67
CA LYS A 21 3.17 7.60 3.83
C LYS A 21 1.72 7.11 4.06
N ASN A 22 1.11 6.55 3.02
CA ASN A 22 -0.31 6.20 2.93
C ASN A 22 -0.61 4.75 3.34
N ALA A 23 0.40 3.91 3.62
CA ALA A 23 0.22 2.57 4.17
C ALA A 23 -0.12 2.61 5.67
N THR A 24 -1.24 3.26 5.98
CA THR A 24 -1.82 3.34 7.32
C THR A 24 -2.57 2.05 7.63
N LYS A 25 -2.85 1.81 8.91
CA LYS A 25 -3.64 0.65 9.36
C LYS A 25 -5.04 0.61 8.71
N PHE A 26 -5.62 1.77 8.41
CA PHE A 26 -6.94 1.88 7.78
C PHE A 26 -6.89 1.48 6.30
N TRP A 27 -5.88 1.93 5.57
CA TRP A 27 -5.69 1.50 4.18
C TRP A 27 -5.46 0.00 4.07
N ILE A 28 -4.69 -0.58 5.00
CA ILE A 28 -4.50 -2.03 5.08
C ILE A 28 -5.81 -2.74 5.41
N CYS A 29 -6.61 -2.21 6.34
CA CYS A 29 -7.90 -2.79 6.71
C CYS A 29 -8.85 -2.85 5.50
N ASP A 30 -8.90 -1.80 4.69
CA ASP A 30 -9.71 -1.73 3.46
C ASP A 30 -9.29 -2.80 2.45
N GLU A 31 -8.00 -2.85 2.10
CA GLU A 31 -7.45 -3.83 1.16
C GLU A 31 -7.57 -5.29 1.65
N VAL A 32 -7.35 -5.51 2.96
CA VAL A 32 -7.42 -6.84 3.55
C VAL A 32 -8.87 -7.33 3.65
N LYS A 33 -9.86 -6.43 3.81
CA LYS A 33 -11.28 -6.82 3.86
C LYS A 33 -11.71 -7.50 2.57
N ASP A 34 -11.40 -6.91 1.42
CA ASP A 34 -11.75 -7.49 0.12
C ASP A 34 -11.17 -8.91 -0.03
N TRP A 35 -9.90 -9.09 0.34
CA TRP A 35 -9.26 -10.41 0.28
C TRP A 35 -9.75 -11.41 1.33
N LEU A 36 -10.19 -10.95 2.50
CA LEU A 36 -10.76 -11.84 3.52
C LEU A 36 -12.20 -12.25 3.19
N ILE A 37 -12.94 -11.44 2.41
CA ILE A 37 -14.25 -11.84 1.87
C ILE A 37 -14.06 -12.99 0.87
N GLU A 38 -13.03 -12.93 0.03
CA GLU A 38 -12.71 -14.01 -0.92
C GLU A 38 -12.08 -15.23 -0.23
N ASP A 39 -11.13 -15.01 0.68
CA ASP A 39 -10.36 -16.05 1.37
C ASP A 39 -10.18 -15.71 2.87
N ALA A 40 -11.16 -16.07 3.69
CA ALA A 40 -11.17 -15.80 5.13
C ALA A 40 -10.03 -16.47 5.93
N THR A 41 -9.31 -17.43 5.33
CA THR A 41 -8.20 -18.17 5.99
C THR A 41 -6.84 -17.49 5.83
N LEU A 42 -6.76 -16.36 5.13
CA LEU A 42 -5.50 -15.67 4.86
C LEU A 42 -4.89 -15.06 6.13
N GLY A 43 -3.73 -15.57 6.54
CA GLY A 43 -2.94 -14.98 7.62
C GLY A 43 -2.14 -13.73 7.21
N ALA A 44 -1.73 -12.92 8.18
CA ALA A 44 -0.98 -11.67 8.00
C ALA A 44 0.28 -11.79 7.11
N LYS A 45 0.94 -12.95 7.10
CA LYS A 45 2.11 -13.21 6.25
C LYS A 45 1.74 -13.33 4.78
N ALA A 46 0.63 -13.99 4.48
CA ALA A 46 0.10 -14.12 3.12
C ALA A 46 -0.41 -12.77 2.61
N LEU A 47 -1.15 -12.05 3.46
CA LEU A 47 -1.63 -10.69 3.16
C LEU A 47 -0.46 -9.74 2.87
N ARG A 48 0.63 -9.78 3.65
CA ARG A 48 1.82 -8.99 3.36
C ARG A 48 2.42 -9.29 1.98
N LYS A 49 2.43 -10.57 1.56
CA LYS A 49 2.91 -10.97 0.23
C LYS A 49 1.99 -10.44 -0.88
N LYS A 50 0.66 -10.59 -0.73
CA LYS A 50 -0.34 -10.03 -1.66
C LYS A 50 -0.18 -8.51 -1.82
N ILE A 51 -0.08 -7.77 -0.71
CA ILE A 51 0.11 -6.30 -0.75
C ILE A 51 1.38 -5.93 -1.50
N LYS A 52 2.48 -6.65 -1.25
CA LYS A 52 3.76 -6.40 -1.93
C LYS A 52 3.68 -6.68 -3.43
N GLU A 53 2.90 -7.67 -3.85
CA GLU A 53 2.75 -8.03 -5.26
C GLU A 53 1.82 -7.06 -6.01
N HIS A 54 0.63 -6.80 -5.46
CA HIS A 54 -0.38 -5.92 -6.06
C HIS A 54 0.06 -4.45 -6.05
N HIS A 55 0.52 -3.96 -4.90
CA HIS A 55 0.79 -2.52 -4.71
C HIS A 55 2.27 -2.17 -4.84
N LYS A 56 3.17 -3.17 -4.91
CA LYS A 56 4.63 -2.97 -4.93
C LYS A 56 5.14 -2.19 -3.70
N VAL A 57 4.42 -2.29 -2.59
CA VAL A 57 4.76 -1.63 -1.31
C VAL A 57 5.26 -2.67 -0.31
N ASP A 58 6.40 -2.39 0.32
CA ASP A 58 6.83 -3.18 1.48
C ASP A 58 6.26 -2.57 2.77
N ILE A 59 5.35 -3.31 3.40
CA ILE A 59 4.73 -2.94 4.67
C ILE A 59 5.27 -3.83 5.78
N HIS A 60 5.53 -3.23 6.94
CA HIS A 60 5.97 -3.96 8.12
C HIS A 60 4.87 -4.92 8.62
N TYR A 61 5.25 -6.15 8.96
CA TYR A 61 4.33 -7.21 9.41
C TYR A 61 3.35 -6.74 10.49
N LYS A 62 3.84 -6.03 11.51
CA LYS A 62 2.99 -5.52 12.62
C LYS A 62 1.84 -4.64 12.14
N ARG A 63 2.01 -3.86 11.06
CA ARG A 63 0.93 -3.04 10.49
C ARG A 63 -0.10 -3.89 9.75
N VAL A 64 0.36 -4.91 9.03
CA VAL A 64 -0.52 -5.86 8.33
C VAL A 64 -1.37 -6.65 9.33
N TYR A 65 -0.74 -7.15 10.39
CA TYR A 65 -1.44 -7.85 11.47
C TYR A 65 -2.48 -6.98 12.17
N MET A 66 -2.15 -5.72 12.50
CA MET A 66 -3.12 -4.79 13.09
C MET A 66 -4.26 -4.46 12.12
N GLY A 67 -3.98 -4.32 10.82
CA GLY A 67 -5.02 -4.09 9.81
C GLY A 67 -5.95 -5.30 9.65
N GLN A 68 -5.40 -6.52 9.70
CA GLN A 68 -6.17 -7.76 9.70
C GLN A 68 -7.08 -7.88 10.93
N LEU A 69 -6.56 -7.59 12.13
CA LEU A 69 -7.37 -7.60 13.36
C LEU A 69 -8.50 -6.55 13.36
N MET A 70 -8.36 -5.46 12.60
CA MET A 70 -9.42 -4.45 12.45
C MET A 70 -10.44 -4.81 11.37
N ALA A 71 -10.10 -5.75 10.48
CA ALA A 71 -10.96 -6.22 9.40
C ALA A 71 -11.85 -7.38 9.82
N ASN A 72 -11.40 -8.18 10.78
CA ASN A 72 -12.12 -9.30 11.40
C ASN A 72 -12.89 -8.85 12.65
#